data_AF-A0A940MV80-F1
#
_entry.id   AF-A0A940MV80-F1
#
_cell.length_a   1.000
_cell.length_b   1.000
_cell.length_c   1.000
_cell.angle_alpha   90.00
_cell.angle_beta   90.00
_cell.angle_gamma   90.00
#
_symmetry.space_group_name_H-M   'P 1'
#
loop_
_entity.id
_entity.type
_entity.pdbx_description
1 polymer ?
#
loop_
_entity_poly.entity_id
_entity_poly.type
_entity_poly.pdbx_seq_one_letter_code
_entity_poly.pdbx_strand_id
1 'polypeptide(L)'
;MKSGDVLCLIWQDGVTVPDRAARARFETAFHALLPVRHVALKAGGACSNPLALADSLELAPALPLGDVLVEELPLDLPYDTLVLLLPQDAECEAEQLGGAVVEALHLMIRTGGLPMERETDALFVSAHVAARRARHMGARDAGFDAARFCIGMARSLGRIWGGAKATDPTMFTRPDFLVQVPFLMHLRALDPFFTAPDPSQIPDALLDVAAEPISLSAWVARMESVLRAIFGAPVRGPARVPSSFPKAFNPD
;
A
#
# COMPACT_ATOMS: atom_id res chain seq x y z
N MET A 1 9.16 4.86 -11.08
CA MET A 1 8.76 4.78 -12.50
C MET A 1 7.94 6.03 -12.80
N LYS A 2 8.27 6.78 -13.86
CA LYS A 2 7.50 7.96 -14.29
C LYS A 2 6.36 7.52 -15.23
N SER A 3 5.35 8.37 -15.47
CA SER A 3 4.21 8.04 -16.34
C SER A 3 4.63 7.55 -17.73
N GLY A 4 5.63 8.18 -18.35
CA GLY A 4 6.16 7.74 -19.65
C GLY A 4 6.81 6.35 -19.63
N ASP A 5 7.42 5.96 -18.50
CA ASP A 5 8.00 4.62 -18.35
C ASP A 5 6.90 3.55 -18.25
N VAL A 6 5.77 3.87 -17.60
CA VAL A 6 4.60 2.98 -17.48
C VAL A 6 3.98 2.75 -18.86
N LEU A 7 3.82 3.80 -19.65
CA LEU A 7 3.24 3.71 -20.98
C LEU A 7 4.11 2.86 -21.92
N CYS A 8 5.43 3.09 -21.93
CA CYS A 8 6.38 2.27 -22.69
C CYS A 8 6.33 0.80 -22.28
N LEU A 9 6.17 0.52 -20.98
CA LEU A 9 6.09 -0.84 -20.46
C LEU A 9 4.85 -1.57 -20.99
N ILE A 10 3.70 -0.90 -21.06
CA ILE A 10 2.45 -1.49 -21.56
C ILE A 10 2.57 -1.77 -23.06
N TRP A 11 2.98 -0.79 -23.86
CA TRP A 11 3.06 -0.92 -25.32
C TRP A 11 4.16 -1.87 -25.84
N GLN A 12 5.11 -2.28 -24.99
CA GLN A 12 6.13 -3.27 -25.34
C GLN A 12 5.74 -4.68 -24.91
N ASP A 13 4.44 -4.96 -24.77
CA ASP A 13 3.88 -6.21 -24.24
C ASP A 13 4.48 -6.59 -22.87
N GLY A 14 4.97 -5.59 -22.13
CA GLY A 14 5.61 -5.76 -20.85
C GLY A 14 4.61 -5.93 -19.71
N VAL A 15 3.30 -5.89 -19.98
CA VAL A 15 2.23 -6.07 -18.98
C VAL A 15 1.27 -7.17 -19.43
N THR A 16 0.96 -8.10 -18.54
CA THR A 16 0.08 -9.24 -18.82
C THR A 16 -0.92 -9.50 -17.68
N VAL A 17 -2.05 -10.10 -18.02
CA VAL A 17 -3.01 -10.59 -17.03
C VAL A 17 -2.49 -11.92 -16.45
N PRO A 18 -2.38 -12.07 -15.11
CA PRO A 18 -1.98 -13.34 -14.52
C PRO A 18 -2.97 -14.46 -14.84
N ASP A 19 -2.55 -15.72 -14.68
CA ASP A 19 -3.47 -16.84 -14.77
C ASP A 19 -4.59 -16.72 -13.72
N ARG A 20 -5.76 -17.29 -14.03
CA ARG A 20 -6.98 -17.13 -13.22
C ARG A 20 -6.79 -17.58 -11.76
N ALA A 21 -6.02 -18.63 -11.52
CA ALA A 21 -5.84 -19.17 -10.18
C ALA A 21 -4.90 -18.28 -9.35
N ALA A 22 -3.75 -17.89 -9.90
CA ALA A 22 -2.83 -16.97 -9.25
C ALA A 22 -3.49 -15.62 -8.98
N ARG A 23 -4.26 -15.09 -9.96
CA ARG A 23 -5.04 -13.86 -9.80
C ARG A 23 -6.01 -13.96 -8.63
N ALA A 24 -6.85 -15.00 -8.59
CA ALA A 24 -7.84 -15.17 -7.52
C ALA A 24 -7.20 -15.32 -6.13
N ARG A 25 -6.09 -16.05 -6.02
CA ARG A 25 -5.33 -16.17 -4.76
C ARG A 25 -4.79 -14.82 -4.30
N PHE A 26 -4.15 -14.08 -5.20
CA PHE A 26 -3.59 -12.76 -4.89
C PHE A 26 -4.68 -11.78 -4.48
N GLU A 27 -5.77 -11.67 -5.25
CA GLU A 27 -6.88 -10.77 -4.97
C GLU A 27 -7.52 -11.07 -3.61
N THR A 28 -7.71 -12.36 -3.28
CA THR A 28 -8.23 -12.79 -1.97
C THR A 28 -7.31 -12.35 -0.83
N ALA A 29 -6.00 -12.58 -0.97
CA ALA A 29 -5.03 -12.23 0.06
C ALA A 29 -4.88 -10.69 0.20
N PHE A 30 -4.89 -9.96 -0.90
CA PHE A 30 -4.82 -8.50 -0.90
C PHE A 30 -6.08 -7.87 -0.28
N HIS A 31 -7.28 -8.36 -0.62
CA HIS A 31 -8.54 -7.88 -0.02
C HIS A 31 -8.62 -8.14 1.49
N ALA A 32 -8.05 -9.25 1.98
CA ALA A 32 -7.97 -9.50 3.41
C ALA A 32 -7.09 -8.48 4.16
N LEU A 33 -6.21 -7.78 3.43
CA LEU A 33 -5.30 -6.78 3.98
C LEU A 33 -5.88 -5.37 3.82
N LEU A 34 -6.38 -5.01 2.63
CA LEU A 34 -6.89 -3.69 2.29
C LEU A 34 -8.25 -3.78 1.55
N PRO A 35 -9.30 -3.08 2.03
CA PRO A 35 -10.62 -3.14 1.42
C PRO A 35 -10.75 -2.16 0.24
N VAL A 36 -9.86 -2.27 -0.75
CA VAL A 36 -9.84 -1.43 -1.94
C VAL A 36 -9.99 -2.28 -3.20
N ARG A 37 -10.86 -1.85 -4.10
CA ARG A 37 -11.02 -2.43 -5.43
C ARG A 37 -9.71 -2.27 -6.18
N HIS A 38 -9.19 -3.39 -6.66
CA HIS A 38 -7.92 -3.40 -7.37
C HIS A 38 -7.93 -4.38 -8.55
N VAL A 39 -6.97 -4.19 -9.44
CA VAL A 39 -6.57 -5.18 -10.45
C VAL A 39 -5.07 -5.44 -10.31
N ALA A 40 -4.68 -6.71 -10.32
CA ALA A 40 -3.28 -7.12 -10.28
C ALA A 40 -2.83 -7.62 -11.65
N LEU A 41 -1.80 -6.97 -12.20
CA LEU A 41 -1.20 -7.27 -13.49
C LEU A 41 0.26 -7.70 -13.28
N LYS A 42 0.75 -8.61 -14.12
CA LYS A 42 2.18 -8.94 -14.17
C LYS A 42 2.90 -7.97 -15.09
N ALA A 43 4.08 -7.55 -14.71
CA ALA A 43 4.88 -6.57 -15.42
C ALA A 43 6.34 -7.05 -15.54
N GLY A 44 6.88 -7.08 -16.75
CA GLY A 44 8.23 -7.56 -17.05
C GLY A 44 9.33 -6.50 -16.90
N GLY A 45 10.58 -6.93 -17.11
CA GLY A 45 11.79 -6.14 -17.45
C GLY A 45 12.12 -4.92 -16.60
N ALA A 46 11.32 -3.85 -16.68
CA ALA A 46 11.50 -2.61 -15.93
C ALA A 46 10.79 -2.62 -14.56
N CYS A 47 9.79 -3.49 -14.36
CA CYS A 47 9.09 -3.63 -13.08
C CYS A 47 9.82 -4.62 -12.17
N SER A 48 10.87 -4.17 -11.50
CA SER A 48 11.63 -4.98 -10.53
C SER A 48 10.94 -5.11 -9.17
N ASN A 49 9.93 -4.27 -8.91
CA ASN A 49 9.22 -4.24 -7.65
C ASN A 49 7.74 -3.89 -7.86
N PRO A 50 6.84 -4.29 -6.93
CA PRO A 50 5.45 -3.90 -7.00
C PRO A 50 5.31 -2.38 -7.12
N LEU A 51 4.27 -1.95 -7.85
CA LEU A 51 3.85 -0.55 -7.98
C LEU A 51 2.33 -0.47 -7.86
N ALA A 52 1.86 0.58 -7.21
CA ALA A 52 0.44 0.89 -7.11
C ALA A 52 0.14 2.24 -7.78
N LEU A 53 -0.84 2.26 -8.68
CA LEU A 53 -1.21 3.41 -9.48
C LEU A 53 -2.73 3.58 -9.46
N ALA A 54 -3.22 4.82 -9.56
CA ALA A 54 -4.62 5.07 -9.86
C ALA A 54 -4.88 4.77 -11.35
N ASP A 55 -6.03 4.18 -11.67
CA ASP A 55 -6.49 4.05 -13.06
C ASP A 55 -6.63 5.42 -13.74
N SER A 56 -6.94 6.47 -12.97
CA SER A 56 -6.99 7.85 -13.44
C SER A 56 -5.61 8.50 -13.68
N LEU A 57 -4.51 7.78 -13.49
CA LEU A 57 -3.17 8.32 -13.74
C LEU A 57 -3.03 8.68 -15.21
N GLU A 58 -2.81 9.97 -15.50
CA GLU A 58 -2.60 10.45 -16.86
C GLU A 58 -1.22 10.03 -17.37
N LEU A 59 -1.20 9.20 -18.44
CA LEU A 59 0.01 8.70 -19.09
C LEU A 59 0.47 9.61 -20.23
N ALA A 60 -0.49 10.22 -20.92
CA ALA A 60 -0.34 11.26 -21.93
C ALA A 60 -1.56 12.21 -21.84
N PRO A 61 -1.54 13.40 -22.47
CA PRO A 61 -2.65 14.34 -22.40
C PRO A 61 -4.00 13.68 -22.73
N ALA A 62 -4.92 13.71 -21.77
CA ALA A 62 -6.25 13.09 -21.84
C ALA A 62 -6.25 11.56 -22.07
N LEU A 63 -5.16 10.86 -21.70
CA LEU A 63 -5.02 9.41 -21.81
C LEU A 63 -4.75 8.80 -20.41
N PRO A 64 -5.80 8.43 -19.66
CA PRO A 64 -5.65 7.80 -18.36
C PRO A 64 -5.21 6.35 -18.50
N LEU A 65 -4.47 5.86 -17.49
CA LEU A 65 -3.97 4.48 -17.42
C LEU A 65 -5.09 3.44 -17.62
N GLY A 66 -6.25 3.65 -17.01
CA GLY A 66 -7.36 2.71 -17.08
C GLY A 66 -7.85 2.48 -18.51
N ASP A 67 -7.95 3.54 -19.31
CA ASP A 67 -8.38 3.45 -20.70
C ASP A 67 -7.36 2.67 -21.53
N VAL A 68 -6.06 2.96 -21.36
CA VAL A 68 -4.98 2.21 -22.02
C VAL A 68 -5.03 0.72 -21.65
N LEU A 69 -5.27 0.39 -20.38
CA LEU A 69 -5.33 -1.02 -19.96
C LEU A 69 -6.52 -1.77 -20.55
N VAL A 70 -7.68 -1.14 -20.66
CA VAL A 70 -8.88 -1.75 -21.27
C VAL A 70 -8.72 -1.92 -22.78
N GLU A 71 -8.00 -1.00 -23.44
CA GLU A 71 -7.70 -1.10 -24.87
C GLU A 71 -6.67 -2.20 -25.18
N GLU A 72 -5.61 -2.30 -24.38
CA GLU A 72 -4.46 -3.17 -24.68
C GLU A 72 -4.57 -4.58 -24.08
N LEU A 73 -5.39 -4.77 -23.03
CA LEU A 73 -5.49 -6.05 -22.31
C LEU A 73 -6.93 -6.57 -22.32
N PRO A 74 -7.14 -7.91 -22.29
CA PRO A 74 -8.47 -8.51 -22.23
C PRO A 74 -9.03 -8.44 -20.80
N LEU A 75 -9.26 -7.23 -20.30
CA LEU A 75 -9.82 -6.96 -18.98
C LEU A 75 -10.89 -5.88 -19.04
N ASP A 76 -11.89 -6.03 -18.17
CA ASP A 76 -12.83 -4.96 -17.85
C ASP A 76 -12.36 -4.28 -16.57
N LEU A 77 -12.13 -2.96 -16.63
CA LEU A 77 -11.69 -2.17 -15.48
C LEU A 77 -12.78 -1.17 -15.08
N PRO A 78 -13.44 -1.34 -13.91
CA PRO A 78 -14.29 -0.28 -13.38
C PRO A 78 -13.46 0.97 -13.09
N TYR A 79 -14.05 2.15 -13.31
CA TYR A 79 -13.41 3.40 -12.91
C TYR A 79 -13.11 3.43 -11.40
N ASP A 80 -12.09 4.22 -11.05
CA ASP A 80 -11.61 4.45 -9.68
C ASP A 80 -11.11 3.15 -9.05
N THR A 81 -10.29 2.41 -9.81
CA THR A 81 -9.67 1.14 -9.41
C THR A 81 -8.17 1.33 -9.16
N LEU A 82 -7.68 0.68 -8.09
CA LEU A 82 -6.25 0.58 -7.83
C LEU A 82 -5.60 -0.41 -8.81
N VAL A 83 -4.65 0.07 -9.62
CA VAL A 83 -3.86 -0.79 -10.51
C VAL A 83 -2.58 -1.20 -9.80
N LEU A 84 -2.36 -2.50 -9.67
CA LEU A 84 -1.12 -3.09 -9.14
C LEU A 84 -0.31 -3.68 -10.29
N LEU A 85 0.89 -3.14 -10.53
CA LEU A 85 1.87 -3.75 -11.42
C LEU A 85 2.83 -4.59 -10.57
N LEU A 86 2.86 -5.88 -10.83
CA LEU A 86 3.58 -6.88 -10.06
C LEU A 86 4.72 -7.47 -10.90
N PRO A 87 5.97 -7.53 -10.41
CA PRO A 87 7.07 -8.14 -11.16
C PRO A 87 6.73 -9.55 -11.66
N GLN A 88 6.94 -9.78 -12.95
CA GLN A 88 6.64 -11.08 -13.58
C GLN A 88 7.51 -12.19 -13.01
N ASP A 89 8.80 -11.90 -12.79
CA ASP A 89 9.80 -12.87 -12.34
C ASP A 89 9.94 -12.93 -10.80
N ALA A 90 8.91 -12.51 -10.06
CA ALA A 90 8.94 -12.59 -8.60
C ALA A 90 8.92 -14.04 -8.13
N GLU A 91 9.96 -14.47 -7.42
CA GLU A 91 10.09 -15.83 -6.90
C GLU A 91 9.18 -16.12 -5.70
N CYS A 92 8.72 -15.10 -4.98
CA CYS A 92 7.95 -15.24 -3.75
C CYS A 92 6.66 -14.39 -3.77
N GLU A 93 5.51 -15.06 -3.86
CA GLU A 93 4.19 -14.40 -3.86
C GLU A 93 3.94 -13.57 -2.58
N ALA A 94 4.33 -14.07 -1.41
CA ALA A 94 4.16 -13.35 -0.14
C ALA A 94 4.96 -12.03 -0.09
N GLU A 95 6.23 -12.03 -0.53
CA GLU A 95 7.04 -10.80 -0.65
C GLU A 95 6.42 -9.82 -1.65
N GLN A 96 5.93 -10.31 -2.78
CA GLN A 96 5.25 -9.49 -3.79
C GLN A 96 3.98 -8.85 -3.23
N LEU A 97 3.18 -9.60 -2.47
CA LEU A 97 1.99 -9.08 -1.79
C LEU A 97 2.35 -8.01 -0.75
N GLY A 98 3.38 -8.24 0.06
CA GLY A 98 3.86 -7.27 1.05
C GLY A 98 4.30 -5.96 0.44
N GLY A 99 5.05 -6.03 -0.67
CA GLY A 99 5.42 -4.85 -1.44
C GLY A 99 4.21 -4.13 -2.03
N ALA A 100 3.26 -4.86 -2.61
CA ALA A 100 2.05 -4.27 -3.22
C ALA A 100 1.19 -3.52 -2.19
N VAL A 101 1.03 -4.09 -0.98
CA VAL A 101 0.29 -3.43 0.12
C VAL A 101 0.97 -2.12 0.53
N VAL A 102 2.30 -2.11 0.63
CA VAL A 102 3.03 -0.88 0.95
C VAL A 102 2.86 0.18 -0.12
N GLU A 103 2.99 -0.18 -1.40
CA GLU A 103 2.80 0.77 -2.50
C GLU A 103 1.37 1.33 -2.52
N ALA A 104 0.36 0.51 -2.22
CA ALA A 104 -1.02 0.96 -2.10
C ALA A 104 -1.22 1.94 -0.94
N LEU A 105 -0.65 1.64 0.23
CA LEU A 105 -0.68 2.55 1.39
C LEU A 105 0.03 3.86 1.09
N HIS A 106 1.18 3.80 0.40
CA HIS A 106 1.94 4.97 0.02
C HIS A 106 1.20 5.82 -1.01
N LEU A 107 0.57 5.20 -2.03
CA LEU A 107 -0.30 5.90 -2.96
C LEU A 107 -1.43 6.61 -2.20
N MET A 108 -2.10 5.92 -1.29
CA MET A 108 -3.19 6.49 -0.48
C MET A 108 -2.73 7.73 0.30
N ILE A 109 -1.57 7.69 0.93
CA ILE A 109 -1.04 8.82 1.69
C ILE A 109 -0.71 9.99 0.76
N ARG A 110 -0.08 9.72 -0.40
CA ARG A 110 0.29 10.75 -1.38
C ARG A 110 -0.90 11.40 -2.08
N THR A 111 -1.99 10.65 -2.27
CA THR A 111 -3.23 11.17 -2.87
C THR A 111 -4.18 11.75 -1.83
N GLY A 112 -4.03 11.33 -0.58
CA GLY A 112 -4.81 11.82 0.55
C GLY A 112 -4.39 13.24 0.91
N GLY A 113 -5.30 14.01 1.52
CA GLY A 113 -5.05 15.38 1.92
C GLY A 113 -4.27 15.54 3.24
N LEU A 114 -3.56 14.51 3.72
CA LEU A 114 -2.86 14.56 5.00
C LEU A 114 -1.80 15.66 5.00
N PRO A 115 -1.59 16.36 6.14
CA PRO A 115 -0.45 17.27 6.26
C PRO A 115 0.86 16.53 6.00
N MET A 116 1.75 17.16 5.23
CA MET A 116 3.02 16.54 4.81
C MET A 116 3.85 16.08 6.01
N GLU A 117 3.81 16.82 7.13
CA GLU A 117 4.52 16.50 8.38
C GLU A 117 3.99 15.24 9.07
N ARG A 118 2.88 14.67 8.59
CA ARG A 118 2.24 13.47 9.13
C ARG A 118 2.33 12.27 8.19
N GLU A 119 2.88 12.42 6.98
CA GLU A 119 2.93 11.33 6.00
C GLU A 119 3.79 10.15 6.49
N THR A 120 4.95 10.42 7.09
CA THR A 120 5.83 9.37 7.65
C THR A 120 5.15 8.64 8.80
N ASP A 121 4.54 9.36 9.73
CA ASP A 121 3.76 8.79 10.84
C ASP A 121 2.60 7.93 10.31
N ALA A 122 1.86 8.44 9.32
CA ALA A 122 0.73 7.74 8.70
C ALA A 122 1.15 6.43 8.04
N LEU A 123 2.25 6.45 7.27
CA LEU A 123 2.76 5.27 6.58
C LEU A 123 3.32 4.26 7.58
N PHE A 124 4.06 4.73 8.59
CA PHE A 124 4.59 3.89 9.66
C PHE A 124 3.47 3.17 10.42
N VAL A 125 2.44 3.91 10.84
CA VAL A 125 1.29 3.36 11.57
C VAL A 125 0.49 2.37 10.72
N SER A 126 0.24 2.71 9.45
CA SER A 126 -0.48 1.84 8.52
C SER A 126 0.31 0.54 8.22
N ALA A 127 1.63 0.63 8.06
CA ALA A 127 2.50 -0.52 7.88
C ALA A 127 2.49 -1.45 9.09
N HIS A 128 2.46 -0.91 10.32
CA HIS A 128 2.32 -1.72 11.53
C HIS A 128 1.04 -2.55 11.52
N VAL A 129 -0.09 -1.97 11.14
CA VAL A 129 -1.38 -2.68 11.09
C VAL A 129 -1.37 -3.74 9.99
N ALA A 130 -0.85 -3.42 8.81
CA ALA A 130 -0.70 -4.38 7.72
C ALA A 130 0.16 -5.60 8.12
N ALA A 131 1.29 -5.36 8.79
CA ALA A 131 2.15 -6.44 9.30
C ALA A 131 1.46 -7.31 10.36
N ARG A 132 0.64 -6.71 11.24
CA ARG A 132 -0.17 -7.49 12.21
C ARG A 132 -1.25 -8.32 11.52
N ARG A 133 -1.95 -7.77 10.53
CA ARG A 133 -2.94 -8.53 9.74
C ARG A 133 -2.33 -9.72 9.03
N ALA A 134 -1.18 -9.53 8.39
CA ALA A 134 -0.45 -10.62 7.75
C ALA A 134 -0.07 -11.73 8.74
N ARG A 135 0.37 -11.38 9.95
CA ARG A 135 0.64 -12.37 11.01
C ARG A 135 -0.62 -13.12 11.43
N HIS A 136 -1.77 -12.44 11.55
CA HIS A 136 -3.05 -13.09 11.82
C HIS A 136 -3.50 -14.00 10.68
N MET A 137 -3.24 -13.63 9.42
CA MET A 137 -3.49 -14.49 8.26
C MET A 137 -2.61 -15.75 8.32
N GLY A 138 -1.30 -15.61 8.53
CA GLY A 138 -0.38 -16.75 8.66
C GLY A 138 -0.69 -17.67 9.84
N ALA A 139 -1.28 -17.15 10.92
CA ALA A 139 -1.75 -17.96 12.04
C ALA A 139 -3.02 -18.79 11.71
N ARG A 140 -3.81 -18.37 10.72
CA ARG A 140 -5.06 -19.04 10.30
C ARG A 140 -4.87 -19.93 9.07
N ASP A 141 -3.91 -19.59 8.22
CA ASP A 141 -3.58 -20.30 6.99
C ASP A 141 -2.09 -20.65 6.97
N ALA A 142 -1.79 -21.95 7.14
CA ALA A 142 -0.43 -22.47 7.14
C ALA A 142 0.30 -22.27 5.79
N GLY A 143 -0.42 -21.96 4.71
CA GLY A 143 0.16 -21.64 3.40
C GLY A 143 0.66 -20.20 3.28
N PHE A 144 0.32 -19.31 4.22
CA PHE A 144 0.69 -17.89 4.17
C PHE A 144 1.96 -17.59 4.98
N ASP A 145 3.05 -17.26 4.29
CA ASP A 145 4.31 -16.87 4.91
C ASP A 145 4.31 -15.38 5.29
N ALA A 146 3.87 -15.09 6.53
CA ALA A 146 3.85 -13.73 7.07
C ALA A 146 5.25 -13.10 7.21
N ALA A 147 6.30 -13.89 7.39
CA ALA A 147 7.66 -13.36 7.50
C ALA A 147 8.16 -12.86 6.14
N ARG A 148 7.94 -13.64 5.08
CA ARG A 148 8.21 -13.24 3.69
C ARG A 148 7.37 -12.03 3.28
N PHE A 149 6.10 -11.98 3.67
CA PHE A 149 5.28 -10.79 3.51
C PHE A 149 5.93 -9.55 4.12
N CYS A 150 6.36 -9.61 5.38
CA CYS A 150 7.05 -8.49 6.04
C CYS A 150 8.38 -8.12 5.37
N ILE A 151 9.13 -9.08 4.81
CA ILE A 151 10.34 -8.79 4.03
C ILE A 151 9.99 -8.01 2.75
N GLY A 152 8.91 -8.39 2.06
CA GLY A 152 8.38 -7.66 0.92
C GLY A 152 8.02 -6.21 1.25
N MET A 153 7.33 -6.01 2.38
CA MET A 153 7.03 -4.69 2.91
C MET A 153 8.31 -3.89 3.19
N ALA A 154 9.28 -4.50 3.87
CA ALA A 154 10.54 -3.88 4.25
C ALA A 154 11.28 -3.35 3.03
N ARG A 155 11.36 -4.14 1.95
CA ARG A 155 12.00 -3.73 0.69
C ARG A 155 11.29 -2.55 0.02
N SER A 156 9.96 -2.55 -0.03
CA SER A 156 9.21 -1.43 -0.64
C SER A 156 9.34 -0.15 0.20
N LEU A 157 9.19 -0.25 1.52
CA LEU A 157 9.41 0.87 2.44
C LEU A 157 10.86 1.37 2.40
N GLY A 158 11.83 0.47 2.21
CA GLY A 158 13.22 0.82 2.00
C GLY A 158 13.46 1.66 0.75
N ARG A 159 12.65 1.51 -0.31
CA ARG A 159 12.72 2.43 -1.46
C ARG A 159 12.10 3.78 -1.18
N ILE A 160 10.99 3.79 -0.44
CA ILE A 160 10.25 5.01 -0.10
C ILE A 160 11.06 5.89 0.87
N TRP A 161 11.62 5.29 1.91
CA TRP A 161 12.35 5.98 2.97
C TRP A 161 13.88 5.90 2.87
N GLY A 162 14.42 5.04 2.01
CA GLY A 162 15.87 4.81 1.95
C GLY A 162 16.65 6.02 1.45
N GLY A 163 16.11 6.76 0.48
CA GLY A 163 16.84 7.84 -0.20
C GLY A 163 18.27 7.43 -0.61
N ALA A 164 19.14 8.40 -0.87
CA ALA A 164 20.56 8.13 -1.11
C ALA A 164 21.39 7.95 0.18
N LYS A 165 20.75 7.92 1.37
CA LYS A 165 21.42 8.08 2.68
C LYS A 165 21.12 6.98 3.70
N ALA A 166 20.42 5.90 3.34
CA ALA A 166 20.24 4.76 4.24
C ALA A 166 21.60 4.28 4.76
N THR A 167 21.82 4.42 6.07
CA THR A 167 23.12 4.18 6.70
C THR A 167 23.45 2.68 6.75
N ASP A 168 22.42 1.83 6.72
CA ASP A 168 22.54 0.38 6.66
C ASP A 168 21.40 -0.22 5.82
N PRO A 169 21.66 -0.74 4.61
CA PRO A 169 20.64 -1.36 3.76
C PRO A 169 20.08 -2.66 4.35
N THR A 170 20.75 -3.28 5.32
CA THR A 170 20.29 -4.54 5.95
C THR A 170 19.09 -4.34 6.89
N MET A 171 18.77 -3.09 7.28
CA MET A 171 17.58 -2.83 8.11
C MET A 171 16.26 -3.18 7.39
N PHE A 172 16.26 -3.20 6.05
CA PHE A 172 15.09 -3.50 5.22
C PHE A 172 15.03 -4.96 4.72
N THR A 173 15.82 -5.87 5.30
CA THR A 173 15.83 -7.29 4.90
C THR A 173 15.22 -8.22 5.94
N ARG A 174 14.70 -7.67 7.05
CA ARG A 174 14.22 -8.44 8.19
C ARG A 174 12.69 -8.39 8.33
N PRO A 175 12.03 -9.47 8.78
CA PRO A 175 10.59 -9.49 9.00
C PRO A 175 10.13 -8.67 10.22
N ASP A 176 11.04 -8.32 11.12
CA ASP A 176 10.81 -7.54 12.34
C ASP A 176 11.25 -6.07 12.22
N PHE A 177 11.55 -5.57 11.00
CA PHE A 177 12.17 -4.27 10.77
C PHE A 177 11.44 -3.08 11.43
N LEU A 178 10.10 -3.07 11.42
CA LEU A 178 9.29 -1.96 11.95
C LEU A 178 9.51 -1.68 13.45
N VAL A 179 9.95 -2.66 14.23
CA VAL A 179 10.20 -2.51 15.67
C VAL A 179 11.68 -2.36 16.00
N GLN A 180 12.56 -2.35 15.00
CA GLN A 180 14.00 -2.26 15.24
C GLN A 180 14.41 -0.84 15.57
N VAL A 181 15.22 -0.68 16.62
CA VAL A 181 15.76 0.62 17.03
C VAL A 181 16.52 1.32 15.89
N PRO A 182 17.41 0.65 15.13
CA PRO A 182 18.08 1.28 13.97
C PRO A 182 17.11 1.86 12.94
N PHE A 183 16.01 1.17 12.67
CA PHE A 183 14.99 1.63 11.73
C PHE A 183 14.25 2.88 12.25
N LEU A 184 13.87 2.90 13.53
CA LEU A 184 13.26 4.07 14.15
C LEU A 184 14.20 5.29 14.18
N MET A 185 15.51 5.06 14.39
CA MET A 185 16.52 6.13 14.31
C MET A 185 16.64 6.66 12.88
N HIS A 186 16.63 5.78 11.87
CA HIS A 186 16.64 6.18 10.46
C HIS A 186 15.43 7.06 10.11
N LEU A 187 14.22 6.68 10.53
CA LEU A 187 13.02 7.48 10.28
C LEU A 187 13.08 8.86 10.95
N ARG A 188 13.56 8.95 12.19
CA ARG A 188 13.77 10.24 12.87
C ARG A 188 14.81 11.13 12.20
N ALA A 189 15.81 10.53 11.56
CA ALA A 189 16.82 11.27 10.81
C ALA A 189 16.28 11.73 9.43
N LEU A 190 15.38 10.95 8.82
CA LEU A 190 14.74 11.27 7.56
C LEU A 190 13.69 12.38 7.71
N ASP A 191 12.88 12.31 8.76
CA ASP A 191 11.77 13.21 9.02
C ASP A 191 11.83 13.76 10.46
N PRO A 192 12.20 15.04 10.64
CA PRO A 192 12.23 15.68 11.96
C PRO A 192 10.87 15.74 12.68
N PHE A 193 9.75 15.59 11.96
CA PHE A 193 8.41 15.59 12.54
C PHE A 193 7.91 14.19 12.92
N PHE A 194 8.66 13.13 12.57
CA PHE A 194 8.30 11.77 12.90
C PHE A 194 8.24 11.56 14.43
N THR A 195 7.06 11.17 14.91
CA THR A 195 6.79 11.06 16.34
C THR A 195 7.12 9.68 16.92
N ALA A 196 7.33 8.69 16.05
CA ALA A 196 7.45 7.27 16.40
C ALA A 196 6.32 6.79 17.34
N PRO A 197 5.05 6.80 16.87
CA PRO A 197 3.91 6.33 17.67
C PRO A 197 4.15 4.95 18.26
N ASP A 198 3.75 4.74 19.52
CA ASP A 198 3.88 3.44 20.18
C ASP A 198 3.05 2.38 19.42
N PRO A 199 3.67 1.32 18.87
CA PRO A 199 2.96 0.31 18.10
C PRO A 199 1.82 -0.39 18.86
N SER A 200 1.90 -0.43 20.20
CA SER A 200 0.88 -1.03 21.06
C SER A 200 -0.40 -0.19 21.16
N GLN A 201 -0.31 1.11 20.85
CA GLN A 201 -1.44 2.04 20.90
C GLN A 201 -2.16 2.16 19.54
N ILE A 202 -1.58 1.59 18.47
CA ILE A 202 -2.16 1.65 17.13
C ILE A 202 -3.37 0.69 17.05
N PRO A 203 -4.60 1.18 16.77
CA PRO A 203 -5.78 0.33 16.67
C PRO A 203 -5.66 -0.74 15.58
N ASP A 204 -6.04 -1.98 15.86
CA ASP A 204 -6.05 -3.06 14.85
C ASP A 204 -7.05 -2.82 13.71
N ALA A 205 -8.14 -2.11 14.03
CA ALA A 205 -9.20 -1.78 13.08
C ALA A 205 -8.84 -0.62 12.15
N LEU A 206 -7.60 -0.09 12.20
CA LEU A 206 -7.21 1.10 11.44
C LEU A 206 -7.42 0.96 9.93
N LEU A 207 -7.16 -0.23 9.38
CA LEU A 207 -7.34 -0.51 7.96
C LEU A 207 -8.75 -1.11 7.66
N ASP A 208 -9.65 -1.24 8.65
CA ASP A 208 -11.03 -1.77 8.51
C ASP A 208 -12.02 -0.65 8.17
N VAL A 209 -11.76 0.05 7.07
CA VAL A 209 -12.61 1.17 6.64
C VAL A 209 -13.85 0.75 5.83
N ALA A 210 -13.93 -0.51 5.44
CA ALA A 210 -15.08 -1.10 4.76
C ALA A 210 -15.08 -2.63 4.92
N ALA A 211 -16.28 -3.25 4.88
CA ALA A 211 -16.44 -4.70 4.89
C ALA A 211 -16.18 -5.35 3.53
N GLU A 212 -16.40 -4.59 2.45
CA GLU A 212 -16.22 -5.01 1.06
C GLU A 212 -15.25 -4.05 0.35
N PRO A 213 -14.55 -4.50 -0.71
CA PRO A 213 -13.69 -3.62 -1.50
C PRO A 213 -14.47 -2.42 -2.07
N ILE A 214 -14.03 -1.21 -1.70
CA ILE A 214 -14.58 0.06 -2.20
C ILE A 214 -13.65 0.68 -3.25
N SER A 215 -14.15 1.67 -3.99
CA SER A 215 -13.34 2.36 -5.01
C SER A 215 -12.14 3.10 -4.38
N LEU A 216 -11.12 3.37 -5.18
CA LEU A 216 -9.85 3.96 -4.71
C LEU A 216 -10.08 5.29 -4.00
N SER A 217 -10.80 6.24 -4.61
CA SER A 217 -11.08 7.54 -3.99
C SER A 217 -11.86 7.42 -2.67
N ALA A 218 -12.82 6.49 -2.59
CA ALA A 218 -13.59 6.23 -1.38
C ALA A 218 -12.71 5.62 -0.28
N TRP A 219 -11.80 4.72 -0.63
CA TRP A 219 -10.82 4.16 0.29
C TRP A 219 -9.87 5.23 0.82
N VAL A 220 -9.30 6.06 -0.06
CA VAL A 220 -8.43 7.20 0.30
C VAL A 220 -9.14 8.16 1.26
N ALA A 221 -10.37 8.58 0.94
CA ALA A 221 -11.12 9.51 1.77
C ALA A 221 -11.42 8.95 3.18
N ARG A 222 -11.75 7.66 3.29
CA ARG A 222 -11.99 7.03 4.60
C ARG A 222 -10.70 6.86 5.39
N MET A 223 -9.63 6.43 4.74
CA MET A 223 -8.31 6.30 5.37
C MET A 223 -7.79 7.65 5.86
N GLU A 224 -7.95 8.72 5.08
CA GLU A 224 -7.61 10.08 5.50
C GLU A 224 -8.38 10.48 6.76
N SER A 225 -9.70 10.26 6.79
CA SER A 225 -10.54 10.57 7.97
C SER A 225 -10.04 9.84 9.22
N VAL A 226 -9.77 8.53 9.10
CA VAL A 226 -9.25 7.70 10.19
C VAL A 226 -7.88 8.19 10.68
N LEU A 227 -6.94 8.44 9.75
CA LEU A 227 -5.59 8.88 10.11
C LEU A 227 -5.60 10.27 10.74
N ARG A 228 -6.44 11.19 10.25
CA ARG A 228 -6.63 12.50 10.89
C ARG A 228 -7.14 12.38 12.32
N ALA A 229 -8.13 11.51 12.56
CA ALA A 229 -8.66 11.27 13.89
C ALA A 229 -7.58 10.75 14.85
N ILE A 230 -6.74 9.81 14.39
CA ILE A 230 -5.60 9.28 15.18
C ILE A 230 -4.60 10.38 15.52
N PHE A 231 -4.31 11.27 14.58
CA PHE A 231 -3.35 12.37 14.79
C PHE A 231 -3.95 13.62 15.45
N GLY A 232 -5.23 13.58 15.87
CA GLY A 232 -5.91 14.72 16.49
C GLY A 232 -6.12 15.91 15.55
N ALA A 233 -6.12 15.67 14.24
CA ALA A 233 -6.37 16.69 13.22
C ALA A 233 -7.87 16.76 12.86
N PRO A 234 -8.41 17.94 12.51
CA PRO A 234 -9.81 18.06 12.12
C PRO A 234 -10.10 17.22 10.86
N VAL A 235 -11.14 16.40 10.93
CA VAL A 235 -11.62 15.57 9.81
C VAL A 235 -12.17 16.47 8.70
N ARG A 236 -11.79 16.19 7.44
CA ARG A 236 -12.35 16.86 6.27
C ARG A 236 -13.43 15.98 5.62
N GLY A 237 -14.64 16.50 5.49
CA GLY A 237 -15.74 15.86 4.75
C GLY A 237 -16.63 14.90 5.56
N PRO A 238 -17.65 14.29 4.92
CA PRO A 238 -18.71 13.51 5.59
C PRO A 238 -18.29 12.07 5.97
N ALA A 239 -17.01 11.72 5.88
CA ALA A 239 -16.52 10.37 6.14
C ALA A 239 -16.64 10.02 7.62
N ARG A 240 -17.67 9.23 7.97
CA ARG A 240 -17.87 8.71 9.33
C ARG A 240 -16.74 7.76 9.72
N VAL A 241 -16.07 8.08 10.83
CA VAL A 241 -15.13 7.19 11.50
C VAL A 241 -15.90 5.94 11.98
N PRO A 242 -15.38 4.71 11.80
CA PRO A 242 -16.02 3.50 12.33
C PRO A 242 -16.23 3.59 13.85
N SER A 243 -17.36 3.09 14.35
CA SER A 243 -17.75 3.15 15.77
C SER A 243 -16.87 2.32 16.72
N SER A 244 -15.94 1.53 16.16
CA SER A 244 -14.96 0.73 16.89
C SER A 244 -13.72 1.52 17.35
N PHE A 245 -13.60 2.81 17.00
CA PHE A 245 -12.47 3.65 17.42
C PHE A 245 -12.57 4.10 18.89
N PRO A 246 -11.44 4.17 19.63
CA PRO A 246 -11.45 4.61 21.03
C PRO A 246 -12.01 6.04 21.18
N LYS A 247 -12.85 6.26 22.22
CA LYS A 247 -13.45 7.57 22.55
C LYS A 247 -12.44 8.72 22.74
N ALA A 248 -11.15 8.43 22.92
CA ALA A 248 -10.10 9.44 23.03
C ALA A 248 -9.90 10.28 21.76
N PHE A 249 -10.53 9.91 20.64
CA PHE A 249 -10.33 10.53 19.32
C PHE A 249 -11.61 11.12 18.69
N ASN A 250 -12.69 11.25 19.46
CA ASN A 250 -13.91 11.95 19.03
C ASN A 250 -13.99 13.28 19.78
N PRO A 251 -13.87 14.45 19.13
CA PRO A 251 -14.29 15.69 19.79
C PRO A 251 -15.82 15.66 19.87
N ASP A 252 -16.36 15.98 21.04
CA ASP A 252 -17.79 16.25 21.23
C ASP A 252 -18.29 17.36 20.29
#